data_AF-A0A929E1H1-F1
#
_entry.id   AF-A0A929E1H1-F1
#
_cell.length_a   1.000
_cell.length_b   1.000
_cell.length_c   1.000
_cell.angle_alpha   90.00
_cell.angle_beta   90.00
_cell.angle_gamma   90.00
#
_symmetry.space_group_name_H-M   'P 1'
#
loop_
_entity.id
_entity.type
_entity.pdbx_description
1 polymer ?
#
loop_
_entity_poly.entity_id
_entity_poly.type
_entity_poly.pdbx_seq_one_letter_code
_entity_poly.pdbx_strand_id
1 'polypeptide(L)'
;MVSENNRQINYQTLHAADNCYVLSYYCKVVITLLVSIILWTTPTSAATVSTGDYRVQLLTDPSPPIAGQETLITLKVLRVSDGLPAQHGKIHIKLSEVKDSDEIGRTVNEDLSTFNVVRETDEYGNYEFTGIFAKHAAYYIDIVIPEIEGSRLTSPLGASFTVLASPVGHAGLRMLFVLTTVLFIFGIFVFLFHVKLKEQSSDPAGFNLLDIPWIRKILTWNYIQPLFQVPLLIMFAILLFLAFFDIQDGGKNLSTKLIWTVWWAGIIFTFVLVGRLWCFMCPLGAVSEWLSNAVNATKRLPVRLRNVWLANLLFIILTWVDITLGVVGIPFLTGVLFVVITVIAVATSLIYERRTFCRYLCPIGGIIGIYSMFSAVELRSKDCSVCKGHNKKECYVGNDNGRGCPMFELVPMMDSNNACNFCGECIKTCSKDNISLRFRTC
;
A
#
# COMPACT_ATOMS: atom_id res chain seq x y z
N MET A 1 67.66 -30.39 13.92
CA MET A 1 66.70 -29.53 14.65
C MET A 1 66.43 -28.36 13.71
N VAL A 2 65.24 -28.08 13.18
CA VAL A 2 63.88 -28.12 13.74
C VAL A 2 62.91 -28.31 12.56
N SER A 3 61.82 -29.05 12.80
CA SER A 3 60.73 -29.30 11.85
C SER A 3 59.75 -28.11 11.78
N GLU A 4 59.51 -27.57 10.59
CA GLU A 4 58.34 -26.75 10.30
C GLU A 4 57.17 -27.66 9.92
N ASN A 5 56.21 -27.83 10.83
CA ASN A 5 54.88 -28.33 10.46
C ASN A 5 53.81 -27.80 11.43
N ASN A 6 52.66 -27.41 10.85
CA ASN A 6 51.37 -27.12 11.47
C ASN A 6 51.19 -25.88 12.38
N ARG A 7 50.54 -24.85 11.83
CA ARG A 7 49.14 -24.48 12.16
C ARG A 7 48.64 -23.35 11.26
N GLN A 8 48.02 -23.72 10.14
CA GLN A 8 47.03 -22.87 9.50
C GLN A 8 45.81 -22.77 10.43
N ILE A 9 45.58 -21.60 11.00
CA ILE A 9 44.34 -21.30 11.72
C ILE A 9 43.31 -20.86 10.67
N ASN A 10 42.18 -21.56 10.69
CA ASN A 10 41.06 -21.51 9.77
C ASN A 10 40.41 -20.10 9.71
N TYR A 11 40.65 -19.35 8.63
CA TYR A 11 39.98 -18.06 8.36
C TYR A 11 38.54 -18.21 7.85
N GLN A 12 38.13 -19.40 7.39
CA GLN A 12 36.77 -19.62 6.86
C GLN A 12 35.71 -19.86 7.94
N THR A 13 36.07 -20.34 9.14
CA THR A 13 35.11 -20.61 10.22
C THR A 13 34.75 -19.36 11.03
N LEU A 14 35.61 -18.34 11.08
CA LEU A 14 35.33 -17.07 11.78
C LEU A 14 34.28 -16.22 11.04
N HIS A 15 34.34 -16.15 9.71
CA HIS A 15 33.35 -15.39 8.92
C HIS A 15 31.95 -16.01 8.87
N ALA A 16 31.84 -17.34 9.06
CA ALA A 16 30.54 -18.01 9.14
C ALA A 16 29.84 -17.78 10.50
N ALA A 17 30.63 -17.69 11.58
CA ALA A 17 30.10 -17.41 12.91
C ALA A 17 29.59 -15.95 13.02
N ASP A 18 30.37 -14.97 12.54
CA ASP A 18 29.99 -13.54 12.63
C ASP A 18 28.74 -13.21 11.81
N ASN A 19 28.56 -13.82 10.62
CA ASN A 19 27.37 -13.60 9.80
C ASN A 19 26.08 -14.17 10.41
N CYS A 20 26.17 -15.23 11.22
CA CYS A 20 25.00 -15.80 11.90
C CYS A 20 24.56 -14.97 13.12
N TYR A 21 25.51 -14.41 13.88
CA TYR A 21 25.20 -13.53 15.00
C TYR A 21 24.60 -12.20 14.55
N VAL A 22 25.12 -11.65 13.45
CA VAL A 22 24.64 -10.38 12.89
C VAL A 22 23.22 -10.52 12.32
N LEU A 23 22.91 -11.60 11.58
CA LEU A 23 21.56 -11.84 11.05
C LEU A 23 20.51 -12.07 12.16
N SER A 24 20.90 -12.77 13.23
CA SER A 24 20.06 -13.01 14.41
C SER A 24 19.76 -11.73 15.20
N TYR A 25 20.74 -10.82 15.32
CA TYR A 25 20.58 -9.52 15.98
C TYR A 25 19.66 -8.59 15.18
N TYR A 26 19.84 -8.51 13.85
CA TYR A 26 18.98 -7.71 12.98
C TYR A 26 17.53 -8.22 12.94
N CYS A 27 17.33 -9.54 12.92
CA CYS A 27 15.98 -10.12 12.94
C CYS A 27 15.26 -9.84 14.28
N LYS A 28 15.96 -9.92 15.42
CA LYS A 28 15.40 -9.57 16.74
C LYS A 28 15.07 -8.08 16.86
N VAL A 29 15.91 -7.18 16.34
CA VAL A 29 15.65 -5.73 16.39
C VAL A 29 14.45 -5.34 15.51
N VAL A 30 14.34 -5.91 14.30
CA VAL A 30 13.21 -5.66 13.38
C VAL A 30 11.90 -6.22 13.93
N ILE A 31 11.91 -7.43 14.52
CA ILE A 31 10.72 -8.02 15.16
C ILE A 31 10.31 -7.22 16.40
N THR A 32 11.26 -6.77 17.22
CA THR A 32 10.96 -5.97 18.42
C THR A 32 10.39 -4.59 18.05
N LEU A 33 10.87 -3.98 16.96
CA LEU A 33 10.34 -2.73 16.44
C LEU A 33 8.97 -2.90 15.78
N LEU A 34 8.73 -3.98 15.01
CA LEU A 34 7.43 -4.29 14.42
C LEU A 34 6.38 -4.60 15.49
N VAL A 35 6.73 -5.35 16.53
CA VAL A 35 5.83 -5.64 17.67
C VAL A 35 5.54 -4.36 18.47
N SER A 36 6.51 -3.45 18.61
CA SER A 36 6.31 -2.15 19.26
C SER A 36 5.40 -1.21 18.44
N ILE A 37 5.46 -1.28 17.09
CA ILE A 37 4.58 -0.51 16.20
C ILE A 37 3.15 -1.08 16.17
N ILE A 38 3.00 -2.41 16.23
CA ILE A 38 1.70 -3.08 16.28
C ILE A 38 1.01 -2.84 17.64
N LEU A 39 1.76 -2.74 18.74
CA LEU A 39 1.21 -2.45 20.08
C LEU A 39 0.79 -0.97 20.27
N TRP A 40 1.19 -0.05 19.40
CA TRP A 40 0.88 1.39 19.51
C TRP A 40 -0.19 1.88 18.53
N THR A 41 -0.79 0.98 17.74
CA THR A 41 -1.77 1.29 16.69
C THR A 41 -3.20 0.85 17.03
N THR A 42 -3.50 0.57 18.30
CA THR A 42 -4.88 0.30 18.71
C THR A 42 -5.74 1.55 18.51
N PRO A 43 -6.79 1.50 17.68
CA PRO A 43 -7.71 2.63 17.50
C PRO A 43 -8.39 2.91 18.85
N THR A 44 -8.33 4.16 19.31
CA THR A 44 -9.04 4.62 20.49
C THR A 44 -10.54 4.47 20.23
N SER A 45 -11.11 3.47 20.89
CA SER A 45 -12.52 3.09 20.85
C SER A 45 -13.42 4.22 21.34
N ALA A 46 -14.56 4.43 20.67
CA ALA A 46 -15.63 5.28 21.16
C ALA A 46 -16.04 4.86 22.58
N ALA A 47 -16.01 5.78 23.53
CA ALA A 47 -16.44 5.50 24.89
C ALA A 47 -17.96 5.29 24.87
N THR A 48 -18.41 4.14 25.38
CA THR A 48 -19.83 3.76 25.36
C THR A 48 -20.28 3.49 26.79
N VAL A 49 -21.35 4.14 27.23
CA VAL A 49 -21.99 3.91 28.53
C VAL A 49 -23.46 3.56 28.30
N SER A 50 -23.94 2.50 28.95
CA SER A 50 -25.36 2.14 28.96
C SER A 50 -26.03 2.69 30.22
N THR A 51 -27.12 3.45 30.05
CA THR A 51 -27.92 4.01 31.15
C THR A 51 -29.40 3.73 30.87
N GLY A 52 -30.02 2.91 31.73
CA GLY A 52 -31.37 2.38 31.50
C GLY A 52 -31.48 1.61 30.17
N ASP A 53 -32.50 1.92 29.38
CA ASP A 53 -32.77 1.31 28.06
C ASP A 53 -32.00 1.97 26.90
N TYR A 54 -31.05 2.86 27.19
CA TYR A 54 -30.31 3.63 26.21
C TYR A 54 -28.79 3.42 26.33
N ARG A 55 -28.10 3.45 25.19
CA ARG A 55 -26.66 3.40 25.03
C ARG A 55 -26.18 4.73 24.48
N VAL A 56 -25.36 5.41 25.26
CA VAL A 56 -24.75 6.69 24.87
C VAL A 56 -23.33 6.43 24.39
N GLN A 57 -23.03 6.85 23.17
CA GLN A 57 -21.69 6.83 22.58
C GLN A 57 -21.14 8.25 22.50
N LEU A 58 -19.93 8.44 23.01
CA LEU A 58 -19.20 9.69 22.92
C LEU A 58 -18.11 9.58 21.85
N LEU A 59 -18.14 10.53 20.92
CA LEU A 59 -17.14 10.73 19.89
C LEU A 59 -16.57 12.15 20.03
N THR A 60 -15.27 12.30 19.80
CA THR A 60 -14.60 13.60 19.78
C THR A 60 -13.82 13.74 18.48
N ASP A 61 -13.88 14.90 17.84
CA ASP A 61 -13.04 15.24 16.69
C ASP A 61 -12.29 16.54 16.99
N PRO A 62 -10.95 16.50 17.17
CA PRO A 62 -10.05 15.36 17.07
C PRO A 62 -10.21 14.30 18.18
N SER A 63 -9.85 13.03 17.89
CA SER A 63 -9.80 11.93 18.85
C SER A 63 -8.34 11.46 19.05
N PRO A 64 -7.73 11.63 20.25
CA PRO A 64 -8.23 12.32 21.44
C PRO A 64 -8.30 13.86 21.28
N PRO A 65 -9.11 14.57 22.09
CA PRO A 65 -9.20 16.03 22.06
C PRO A 65 -7.85 16.68 22.33
N ILE A 66 -7.60 17.82 21.68
CA ILE A 66 -6.33 18.55 21.80
C ILE A 66 -6.54 19.78 22.67
N ALA A 67 -5.70 19.95 23.69
CA ALA A 67 -5.78 21.10 24.59
C ALA A 67 -5.56 22.42 23.83
N GLY A 68 -6.42 23.41 24.05
CA GLY A 68 -6.37 24.73 23.43
C GLY A 68 -6.96 24.81 22.01
N GLN A 69 -7.51 23.72 21.48
CA GLN A 69 -8.25 23.71 20.21
C GLN A 69 -9.75 23.47 20.45
N GLU A 70 -10.59 24.02 19.58
CA GLU A 70 -11.99 23.65 19.52
C GLU A 70 -12.10 22.17 19.14
N THR A 71 -12.74 21.39 20.00
CA THR A 71 -13.05 19.98 19.74
C THR A 71 -14.55 19.88 19.53
N LEU A 72 -14.96 19.24 18.44
CA LEU A 72 -16.34 18.82 18.22
C LEU A 72 -16.60 17.56 19.04
N ILE A 73 -17.55 17.64 19.97
CA ILE A 73 -18.01 16.52 20.77
C ILE A 73 -19.35 16.09 20.20
N THR A 74 -19.42 14.87 19.69
CA THR A 74 -20.64 14.27 19.12
C THR A 74 -21.10 13.16 20.04
N LEU A 75 -22.31 13.31 20.56
CA LEU A 75 -23.00 12.31 21.35
C LEU A 75 -24.04 11.60 20.49
N LYS A 76 -24.06 10.27 20.57
CA LYS A 76 -25.06 9.46 19.90
C LYS A 76 -25.80 8.63 20.93
N VAL A 77 -27.13 8.81 20.99
CA VAL A 77 -27.99 8.06 21.90
C VAL A 77 -28.75 7.00 21.10
N LEU A 78 -28.50 5.73 21.42
CA LEU A 78 -29.09 4.57 20.76
C LEU A 78 -29.96 3.82 21.76
N ARG A 79 -31.12 3.32 21.34
CA ARG A 79 -31.95 2.46 22.18
C ARG A 79 -31.36 1.05 22.21
N VAL A 80 -31.29 0.43 23.39
CA VAL A 80 -30.61 -0.87 23.60
C VAL A 80 -31.38 -2.02 22.95
N SER A 81 -32.70 -1.90 22.80
CA SER A 81 -33.58 -2.96 22.27
C SER A 81 -33.46 -3.18 20.76
N ASP A 82 -33.36 -2.11 19.97
CA ASP A 82 -33.42 -2.13 18.50
C ASP A 82 -32.19 -1.48 17.84
N GLY A 83 -31.34 -0.79 18.61
CA GLY A 83 -30.14 -0.13 18.11
C GLY A 83 -30.42 1.12 17.27
N LEU A 84 -31.67 1.60 17.24
CA LEU A 84 -32.08 2.80 16.51
C LEU A 84 -31.77 4.07 17.33
N PRO A 85 -31.53 5.22 16.67
CA PRO A 85 -31.30 6.48 17.37
C PRO A 85 -32.57 6.94 18.10
N ALA A 86 -32.41 7.38 19.34
CA ALA A 86 -33.47 8.00 20.10
C ALA A 86 -33.58 9.48 19.68
N GLN A 87 -34.69 9.86 19.07
CA GLN A 87 -34.91 11.20 18.49
C GLN A 87 -35.69 12.12 19.46
N HIS A 88 -35.68 13.42 19.21
CA HIS A 88 -36.49 14.44 19.90
C HIS A 88 -36.19 14.59 21.41
N GLY A 89 -34.96 14.32 21.84
CA GLY A 89 -34.51 14.54 23.21
C GLY A 89 -33.85 15.91 23.44
N LYS A 90 -33.90 16.42 24.68
CA LYS A 90 -33.06 17.55 25.13
C LYS A 90 -31.97 17.00 26.01
N ILE A 91 -30.72 17.29 25.68
CA ILE A 91 -29.55 16.82 26.44
C ILE A 91 -28.87 18.02 27.09
N HIS A 92 -28.54 17.86 28.37
CA HIS A 92 -27.79 18.82 29.15
C HIS A 92 -26.36 18.30 29.33
N ILE A 93 -25.37 19.06 28.86
CA ILE A 93 -23.96 18.67 28.93
C ILE A 93 -23.18 19.67 29.79
N LYS A 94 -22.32 19.15 30.65
CA LYS A 94 -21.35 19.93 31.43
C LYS A 94 -19.96 19.35 31.26
N LEU A 95 -19.01 20.23 30.96
CA LEU A 95 -17.60 19.92 30.91
C LEU A 95 -16.95 20.39 32.21
N SER A 96 -16.37 19.47 32.98
CA SER A 96 -15.69 19.78 34.24
C SER A 96 -14.28 19.17 34.26
N GLU A 97 -13.31 19.86 34.87
CA GLU A 97 -11.95 19.35 35.04
C GLU A 97 -11.91 18.38 36.23
N VAL A 98 -11.26 17.23 36.07
CA VAL A 98 -11.12 16.23 37.14
C VAL A 98 -10.17 16.77 38.21
N LYS A 99 -10.64 16.88 39.47
CA LYS A 99 -9.78 17.21 40.62
C LYS A 99 -9.49 15.94 41.42
N ASP A 100 -8.30 15.83 42.03
CA ASP A 100 -7.81 14.66 42.79
C ASP A 100 -8.74 14.17 43.93
N SER A 101 -9.76 14.94 44.30
CA SER A 101 -10.75 14.64 45.34
C SER A 101 -12.08 14.06 44.84
N ASP A 102 -12.23 13.77 43.55
CA ASP A 102 -13.51 13.32 42.98
C ASP A 102 -13.63 11.78 42.94
N GLU A 103 -14.68 11.24 43.58
CA GLU A 103 -15.00 9.82 43.58
C GLU A 103 -15.38 9.29 42.18
N ILE A 104 -14.88 8.09 41.85
CA ILE A 104 -15.25 7.35 40.64
C ILE A 104 -16.71 6.89 40.78
N GLY A 105 -17.63 7.46 39.98
CA GLY A 105 -19.05 7.09 39.98
C GLY A 105 -20.01 8.11 40.60
N ARG A 106 -19.72 9.42 40.46
CA ARG A 106 -20.60 10.50 40.93
C ARG A 106 -21.99 10.41 40.27
N THR A 107 -23.05 10.39 41.08
CA THR A 107 -24.43 10.57 40.61
C THR A 107 -24.67 12.06 40.35
N VAL A 108 -25.07 12.42 39.13
CA VAL A 108 -25.29 13.81 38.74
C VAL A 108 -26.65 14.28 39.29
N ASN A 109 -26.65 14.79 40.52
CA ASN A 109 -27.80 15.44 41.16
C ASN A 109 -27.49 16.94 41.36
N GLU A 110 -27.11 17.62 40.28
CA GLU A 110 -26.78 19.05 40.28
C GLU A 110 -27.87 19.89 39.58
N ASP A 111 -27.99 21.17 39.99
CA ASP A 111 -28.92 22.13 39.39
C ASP A 111 -28.70 22.26 37.86
N LEU A 112 -29.75 21.96 37.10
CA LEU A 112 -29.81 21.96 35.63
C LEU A 112 -29.45 23.32 34.98
N SER A 113 -29.42 24.42 35.76
CA SER A 113 -29.04 25.76 35.30
C SER A 113 -27.55 25.92 34.99
N THR A 114 -26.71 24.96 35.40
CA THR A 114 -25.25 24.97 35.14
C THR A 114 -24.83 24.18 33.90
N PHE A 115 -25.79 23.56 33.20
CA PHE A 115 -25.55 22.74 32.03
C PHE A 115 -25.90 23.49 30.74
N ASN A 116 -25.10 23.28 29.69
CA ASN A 116 -25.43 23.78 28.36
C ASN A 116 -26.51 22.89 27.74
N VAL A 117 -27.57 23.51 27.24
CA VAL A 117 -28.66 22.80 26.54
C VAL A 117 -28.24 22.55 25.10
N VAL A 118 -28.08 21.27 24.74
CA VAL A 118 -27.75 20.83 23.38
C VAL A 118 -28.99 20.22 22.75
N ARG A 119 -29.30 20.69 21.54
CA ARG A 119 -30.41 20.16 20.73
C ARG A 119 -29.84 19.20 19.69
N GLU A 120 -30.69 18.28 19.26
CA GLU A 120 -30.38 17.35 18.18
C GLU A 120 -30.02 18.12 16.91
N THR A 121 -28.88 17.76 16.30
CA THR A 121 -28.33 18.46 15.13
C THR A 121 -28.81 17.84 13.83
N ASP A 122 -29.11 16.54 13.81
CA ASP A 122 -29.49 15.80 12.61
C ASP A 122 -30.61 14.78 12.86
N GLU A 123 -31.21 14.28 11.77
CA GLU A 123 -32.25 13.22 11.82
C GLU A 123 -31.71 11.85 12.28
N TYR A 124 -30.41 11.76 12.60
CA TYR A 124 -29.72 10.53 13.01
C TYR A 124 -29.47 10.45 14.52
N GLY A 125 -30.04 11.36 15.32
CA GLY A 125 -29.93 11.36 16.78
C GLY A 125 -28.54 11.76 17.29
N ASN A 126 -27.80 12.56 16.51
CA ASN A 126 -26.53 13.12 16.94
C ASN A 126 -26.74 14.46 17.64
N TYR A 127 -26.07 14.61 18.78
CA TYR A 127 -26.03 15.84 19.56
C TYR A 127 -24.61 16.37 19.50
N GLU A 128 -24.43 17.51 18.83
CA GLU A 128 -23.11 18.10 18.60
C GLU A 128 -22.91 19.34 19.47
N PHE A 129 -21.75 19.41 20.12
CA PHE A 129 -21.33 20.58 20.89
C PHE A 129 -19.85 20.82 20.71
N THR A 130 -19.46 22.09 20.58
CA THR A 130 -18.05 22.49 20.49
C THR A 130 -17.56 22.96 21.85
N GLY A 131 -16.49 22.34 22.34
CA GLY A 131 -15.85 22.67 23.61
C GLY A 131 -14.36 22.93 23.44
N ILE A 132 -13.81 23.83 24.25
CA ILE A 132 -12.36 24.08 24.32
C ILE A 132 -11.83 23.45 25.62
N PHE A 133 -10.91 22.50 25.49
CA PHE A 133 -10.20 21.91 26.62
C PHE A 133 -8.99 22.78 26.97
N ALA A 134 -9.06 23.57 28.04
CA ALA A 134 -8.07 24.63 28.30
C ALA A 134 -6.64 24.13 28.57
N LYS A 135 -6.46 22.93 29.15
CA LYS A 135 -5.16 22.39 29.57
C LYS A 135 -5.06 20.89 29.30
N HIS A 136 -3.85 20.34 29.35
CA HIS A 136 -3.60 18.90 29.34
C HIS A 136 -4.01 18.31 30.70
N ALA A 137 -5.28 17.93 30.82
CA ALA A 137 -5.87 17.35 32.01
C ALA A 137 -6.96 16.33 31.62
N ALA A 138 -7.39 15.52 32.59
CA ALA A 138 -8.59 14.73 32.45
C ALA A 138 -9.82 15.62 32.69
N TYR A 139 -10.84 15.47 31.86
CA TYR A 139 -12.11 16.17 31.96
C TYR A 139 -13.24 15.16 32.10
N TYR A 140 -14.22 15.46 32.95
CA TYR A 140 -15.52 14.79 32.95
C TYR A 140 -16.47 15.49 32.00
N ILE A 141 -17.14 14.71 31.17
CA ILE A 141 -18.29 15.12 30.38
C ILE A 141 -19.50 14.50 31.06
N ASP A 142 -20.20 15.31 31.84
CA ASP A 142 -21.42 14.92 32.52
C ASP A 142 -22.62 15.21 31.62
N ILE A 143 -23.45 14.20 31.44
CA ILE A 143 -24.60 14.23 30.55
C ILE A 143 -25.83 13.92 31.38
N VAL A 144 -26.83 14.79 31.27
CA VAL A 144 -28.14 14.60 31.88
C VAL A 144 -29.19 14.65 30.79
N ILE A 145 -30.03 13.61 30.73
CA ILE A 145 -31.11 13.47 29.75
C ILE A 145 -32.46 13.59 30.48
N PRO A 146 -33.05 14.80 30.56
CA PRO A 146 -34.37 15.01 31.18
C PRO A 146 -35.57 14.70 30.26
N GLU A 147 -35.37 14.74 28.94
CA GLU A 147 -36.44 14.54 27.95
C GLU A 147 -35.89 13.72 26.78
N ILE A 148 -36.57 12.63 26.42
CA ILE A 148 -36.24 11.78 25.28
C ILE A 148 -37.53 11.36 24.58
N GLU A 149 -37.53 11.32 23.25
CA GLU A 149 -38.72 10.96 22.44
C GLU A 149 -39.97 11.80 22.74
N GLY A 150 -39.78 13.08 23.10
CA GLY A 150 -40.87 14.00 23.43
C GLY A 150 -41.60 13.71 24.76
N SER A 151 -41.06 12.81 25.59
CA SER A 151 -41.59 12.49 26.92
C SER A 151 -40.61 12.89 28.03
N ARG A 152 -41.11 13.53 29.10
CA ARG A 152 -40.30 13.82 30.29
C ARG A 152 -40.12 12.55 31.11
N LEU A 153 -38.87 12.16 31.34
CA LEU A 153 -38.56 11.02 32.20
C LEU A 153 -38.83 11.39 33.67
N THR A 154 -39.40 10.44 34.43
CA THR A 154 -39.68 10.59 35.87
C THR A 154 -38.41 10.58 36.73
N SER A 155 -37.28 10.14 36.18
CA SER A 155 -35.94 10.28 36.78
C SER A 155 -34.94 10.59 35.66
N PRO A 156 -34.21 11.72 35.72
CA PRO A 156 -33.28 12.09 34.67
C PRO A 156 -32.13 11.07 34.61
N LEU A 157 -31.83 10.57 33.41
CA LEU A 157 -30.73 9.63 33.21
C LEU A 157 -29.41 10.42 33.16
N GLY A 158 -28.47 10.03 34.02
CA GLY A 158 -27.11 10.60 34.06
C GLY A 158 -26.08 9.64 33.46
N ALA A 159 -25.12 10.17 32.69
CA ALA A 159 -23.93 9.45 32.25
C ALA A 159 -22.72 10.37 32.34
N SER A 160 -21.60 9.87 32.86
CA SER A 160 -20.34 10.61 32.94
C SER A 160 -19.26 9.89 32.14
N PHE A 161 -18.53 10.66 31.32
CA PHE A 161 -17.42 10.16 30.52
C PHE A 161 -16.14 10.87 30.95
N THR A 162 -15.07 10.11 31.19
CA THR A 162 -13.73 10.70 31.41
C THR A 162 -12.99 10.77 30.08
N VAL A 163 -12.57 11.97 29.71
CA VAL A 163 -11.80 12.22 28.48
C VAL A 163 -10.48 12.90 28.84
N LEU A 164 -9.37 12.34 28.36
CA LEU A 164 -8.06 12.92 28.54
C LEU A 164 -7.74 13.84 27.35
N ALA A 165 -7.63 15.15 27.60
CA ALA A 165 -7.21 16.10 26.57
C ALA A 165 -5.70 15.94 26.34
N SER A 166 -5.28 15.56 25.13
CA SER A 166 -3.87 15.41 24.75
C SER A 166 -3.19 16.79 24.60
N PRO A 167 -1.89 16.93 24.90
CA PRO A 167 -1.17 18.17 24.61
C PRO A 167 -1.19 18.48 23.09
N VAL A 168 -0.96 19.75 22.71
CA VAL A 168 -0.76 20.20 21.32
C VAL A 168 0.49 19.51 20.75
N GLY A 169 0.28 18.30 20.24
CA GLY A 169 1.34 17.30 20.16
C GLY A 169 1.42 16.66 18.80
N HIS A 170 1.86 17.40 17.79
CA HIS A 170 2.82 16.95 16.78
C HIS A 170 2.53 15.59 16.08
N ALA A 171 1.28 15.09 16.04
CA ALA A 171 0.99 13.77 15.47
C ALA A 171 1.40 13.72 13.98
N GLY A 172 1.18 14.81 13.25
CA GLY A 172 1.69 15.01 11.90
C GLY A 172 3.23 15.07 11.83
N LEU A 173 3.89 15.76 12.77
CA LEU A 173 5.36 15.85 12.80
C LEU A 173 6.00 14.51 13.18
N ARG A 174 5.34 13.70 14.02
CA ARG A 174 5.77 12.35 14.41
C ARG A 174 5.67 11.39 13.22
N MET A 175 4.56 11.42 12.48
CA MET A 175 4.42 10.61 11.28
C MET A 175 5.41 11.04 10.18
N LEU A 176 5.62 12.36 10.03
CA LEU A 176 6.64 12.91 9.11
C LEU A 176 8.05 12.49 9.53
N PHE A 177 8.37 12.52 10.82
CA PHE A 177 9.67 12.12 11.36
C PHE A 177 9.92 10.61 11.18
N VAL A 178 8.89 9.77 11.40
CA VAL A 178 8.99 8.32 11.13
C VAL A 178 9.22 8.08 9.65
N LEU A 179 8.46 8.74 8.77
CA LEU A 179 8.62 8.60 7.32
C LEU A 179 10.01 9.06 6.85
N THR A 180 10.50 10.22 7.31
CA THR A 180 11.82 10.73 6.95
C THR A 180 12.94 9.84 7.49
N THR A 181 12.80 9.31 8.70
CA THR A 181 13.78 8.40 9.30
C THR A 181 13.83 7.07 8.54
N VAL A 182 12.67 6.50 8.18
CA VAL A 182 12.59 5.26 7.38
C VAL A 182 13.22 5.48 6.00
N LEU A 183 12.90 6.59 5.32
CA LEU A 183 13.48 6.93 4.03
C LEU A 183 14.99 7.19 4.12
N PHE A 184 15.47 7.80 5.21
CA PHE A 184 16.89 8.05 5.44
C PHE A 184 17.67 6.77 5.70
N ILE A 185 17.17 5.88 6.57
CA ILE A 185 17.76 4.56 6.82
C ILE A 185 17.79 3.74 5.53
N PHE A 186 16.69 3.77 4.77
CA PHE A 186 16.60 3.08 3.49
C PHE A 186 17.58 3.66 2.46
N GLY A 187 17.70 4.99 2.39
CA GLY A 187 18.67 5.68 1.54
C GLY A 187 20.12 5.36 1.91
N ILE A 188 20.45 5.33 3.21
CA ILE A 188 21.76 4.90 3.70
C ILE A 188 22.03 3.43 3.36
N PHE A 189 21.04 2.56 3.54
CA PHE A 189 21.17 1.15 3.17
C PHE A 189 21.46 0.98 1.68
N VAL A 190 20.71 1.67 0.81
CA VAL A 190 20.94 1.67 -0.63
C VAL A 190 22.32 2.26 -0.97
N PHE A 191 22.71 3.36 -0.33
CA PHE A 191 24.01 4.00 -0.54
C PHE A 191 25.18 3.10 -0.13
N LEU A 192 25.15 2.53 1.08
CA LEU A 192 26.17 1.60 1.57
C LEU A 192 26.22 0.33 0.73
N PHE A 193 25.07 -0.18 0.30
CA PHE A 193 25.00 -1.30 -0.62
C PHE A 193 25.62 -0.95 -1.97
N HIS A 194 25.36 0.25 -2.51
CA HIS A 194 25.94 0.71 -3.77
C HIS A 194 27.47 0.90 -3.67
N VAL A 195 27.97 1.47 -2.57
CA VAL A 195 29.41 1.64 -2.32
C VAL A 195 30.11 0.28 -2.24
N LYS A 196 29.55 -0.66 -1.48
CA LYS A 196 30.13 -2.00 -1.31
C LYS A 196 30.12 -2.82 -2.61
N LEU A 197 29.11 -2.61 -3.46
CA LEU A 197 29.05 -3.24 -4.78
C LEU A 197 30.02 -2.62 -5.79
N LYS A 198 30.27 -1.31 -5.71
CA LYS A 198 31.25 -0.61 -6.55
C LYS A 198 32.69 -1.05 -6.25
N GLU A 199 33.00 -1.34 -5.00
CA GLU A 199 34.30 -1.87 -4.57
C GLU A 199 34.56 -3.30 -5.08
N GLN A 200 33.50 -4.04 -5.42
CA GLN A 200 33.57 -5.45 -5.85
C GLN A 200 33.48 -5.64 -7.38
N SER A 201 33.29 -4.59 -8.17
CA SER A 201 33.10 -4.69 -9.63
C SER A 201 34.41 -4.52 -10.41
N SER A 202 34.77 -5.52 -11.21
CA SER A 202 35.93 -5.52 -12.11
C SER A 202 35.63 -4.97 -13.52
N ASP A 203 34.38 -4.61 -13.80
CA ASP A 203 33.87 -4.27 -15.14
C ASP A 203 33.64 -2.74 -15.26
N PRO A 204 34.21 -2.04 -16.28
CA PRO A 204 34.04 -0.60 -16.48
C PRO A 204 32.58 -0.14 -16.67
N ALA A 205 31.64 -1.07 -16.90
CA ALA A 205 30.23 -0.80 -17.11
C ALA A 205 29.32 -0.90 -15.85
N GLY A 206 29.89 -1.19 -14.67
CA GLY A 206 29.18 -1.30 -13.39
C GLY A 206 28.91 -2.75 -12.92
N PHE A 207 28.47 -2.91 -11.67
CA PHE A 207 28.24 -4.23 -11.07
C PHE A 207 27.04 -4.95 -11.70
N ASN A 208 27.26 -6.15 -12.26
CA ASN A 208 26.22 -6.99 -12.85
C ASN A 208 25.64 -7.97 -11.82
N LEU A 209 24.36 -7.81 -11.48
CA LEU A 209 23.63 -8.64 -10.53
C LEU A 209 23.55 -10.10 -10.99
N LEU A 210 23.70 -10.39 -12.29
CA LEU A 210 23.66 -11.76 -12.81
C LEU A 210 24.93 -12.56 -12.52
N ASP A 211 26.00 -11.92 -12.03
CA ASP A 211 27.22 -12.63 -11.63
C ASP A 211 27.05 -13.30 -10.26
N ILE A 212 26.04 -12.87 -9.50
CA ILE A 212 25.63 -13.51 -8.26
C ILE A 212 24.82 -14.79 -8.60
N PRO A 213 25.31 -15.99 -8.23
CA PRO A 213 24.76 -17.26 -8.72
C PRO A 213 23.33 -17.52 -8.27
N TRP A 214 22.96 -17.09 -7.05
CA TRP A 214 21.59 -17.26 -6.55
C TRP A 214 20.58 -16.36 -7.28
N ILE A 215 20.96 -15.11 -7.60
CA ILE A 215 20.13 -14.18 -8.38
C ILE A 215 19.93 -14.73 -9.79
N ARG A 216 21.01 -15.18 -10.44
CA ARG A 216 20.93 -15.81 -11.76
C ARG A 216 19.98 -17.00 -11.73
N LYS A 217 20.13 -17.90 -10.76
CA LYS A 217 19.27 -19.09 -10.62
C LYS A 217 17.80 -18.76 -10.42
N ILE A 218 17.48 -17.71 -9.65
CA ILE A 218 16.10 -17.24 -9.45
C ILE A 218 15.52 -16.69 -10.76
N LEU A 219 16.26 -15.84 -11.47
CA LEU A 219 15.80 -15.21 -12.71
C LEU A 219 15.70 -16.19 -13.88
N THR A 220 16.53 -17.23 -13.91
CA THR A 220 16.44 -18.27 -14.93
C THR A 220 15.41 -19.35 -14.62
N TRP A 221 14.80 -19.33 -13.43
CA TRP A 221 13.79 -20.33 -13.07
C TRP A 221 12.47 -20.09 -13.82
N ASN A 222 12.00 -21.11 -14.55
CA ASN A 222 10.79 -21.00 -15.37
C ASN A 222 9.51 -20.70 -14.57
N TYR A 223 9.50 -21.07 -13.29
CA TYR A 223 8.34 -20.88 -12.42
C TYR A 223 8.32 -19.54 -11.68
N ILE A 224 9.36 -18.70 -11.80
CA ILE A 224 9.44 -17.45 -11.05
C ILE A 224 8.28 -16.51 -11.40
N GLN A 225 7.92 -16.42 -12.68
CA GLN A 225 6.84 -15.55 -13.14
C GLN A 225 5.45 -16.06 -12.71
N PRO A 226 5.04 -17.33 -12.95
CA PRO A 226 3.76 -17.82 -12.47
C PRO A 226 3.66 -17.87 -10.94
N LEU A 227 4.78 -18.04 -10.21
CA LEU A 227 4.80 -18.04 -8.74
C LEU A 227 4.25 -16.73 -8.16
N PHE A 228 4.57 -15.58 -8.75
CA PHE A 228 4.03 -14.29 -8.30
C PHE A 228 2.69 -13.95 -8.96
N GLN A 229 2.47 -14.36 -10.21
CA GLN A 229 1.24 -14.04 -10.95
C GLN A 229 0.01 -14.80 -10.45
N VAL A 230 0.12 -16.11 -10.16
CA VAL A 230 -1.02 -16.93 -9.75
C VAL A 230 -1.65 -16.41 -8.44
N PRO A 231 -0.88 -16.17 -7.35
CA PRO A 231 -1.47 -15.66 -6.11
C PRO A 231 -2.10 -14.28 -6.29
N LEU A 232 -1.46 -13.39 -7.05
CA LEU A 232 -2.00 -12.05 -7.31
C LEU A 232 -3.24 -12.09 -8.20
N LEU A 233 -3.33 -13.05 -9.13
CA LEU A 233 -4.53 -13.26 -9.94
C LEU A 233 -5.71 -13.77 -9.09
N ILE A 234 -5.46 -14.72 -8.17
CA ILE A 234 -6.46 -15.19 -7.21
C ILE A 234 -6.89 -14.03 -6.31
N MET A 235 -5.94 -13.27 -5.76
CA MET A 235 -6.23 -12.08 -4.96
C MET A 235 -7.03 -11.06 -5.76
N PHE A 236 -6.67 -10.78 -7.01
CA PHE A 236 -7.42 -9.86 -7.88
C PHE A 236 -8.85 -10.34 -8.14
N ALA A 237 -9.07 -11.64 -8.35
CA ALA A 237 -10.42 -12.20 -8.48
C ALA A 237 -11.24 -12.04 -7.19
N ILE A 238 -10.62 -12.24 -6.02
CA ILE A 238 -11.26 -11.99 -4.71
C ILE A 238 -11.60 -10.51 -4.55
N LEU A 239 -10.68 -9.60 -4.89
CA LEU A 239 -10.93 -8.15 -4.81
C LEU A 239 -12.04 -7.71 -5.76
N LEU A 240 -12.12 -8.27 -6.96
CA LEU A 240 -13.23 -8.04 -7.87
C LEU A 240 -14.55 -8.52 -7.27
N PHE A 241 -14.58 -9.72 -6.71
CA PHE A 241 -15.76 -10.25 -6.02
C PHE A 241 -16.19 -9.31 -4.87
N LEU A 242 -15.26 -8.91 -4.00
CA LEU A 242 -15.53 -7.99 -2.90
C LEU A 242 -15.98 -6.60 -3.39
N ALA A 243 -15.49 -6.11 -4.53
CA ALA A 243 -15.93 -4.82 -5.07
C ALA A 243 -17.45 -4.79 -5.35
N PHE A 244 -18.04 -5.92 -5.77
CA PHE A 244 -19.48 -6.03 -6.06
C PHE A 244 -20.32 -6.47 -4.86
N PHE A 245 -19.81 -7.38 -4.03
CA PHE A 245 -20.61 -8.06 -3.00
C PHE A 245 -20.34 -7.60 -1.57
N ASP A 246 -19.27 -6.83 -1.32
CA ASP A 246 -18.99 -6.23 0.00
C ASP A 246 -19.73 -4.89 0.17
N ILE A 247 -19.57 -4.26 1.33
CA ILE A 247 -20.17 -2.97 1.70
C ILE A 247 -19.86 -1.92 0.62
N GLN A 248 -20.90 -1.28 0.08
CA GLN A 248 -20.79 -0.28 -0.99
C GLN A 248 -20.46 1.13 -0.46
N ASP A 249 -19.46 1.19 0.41
CA ASP A 249 -18.88 2.41 0.97
C ASP A 249 -17.36 2.33 0.78
N GLY A 250 -16.79 3.21 -0.05
CA GLY A 250 -15.35 3.20 -0.36
C GLY A 250 -14.45 3.36 0.86
N GLY A 251 -14.95 3.98 1.94
CA GLY A 251 -14.23 4.14 3.20
C GLY A 251 -14.17 2.87 4.05
N LYS A 252 -14.95 1.84 3.73
CA LYS A 252 -15.03 0.58 4.49
C LYS A 252 -14.72 -0.65 3.64
N ASN A 253 -15.05 -0.61 2.35
CA ASN A 253 -14.85 -1.71 1.43
C ASN A 253 -13.37 -2.14 1.36
N LEU A 254 -13.13 -3.43 1.56
CA LEU A 254 -11.77 -3.96 1.59
C LEU A 254 -11.08 -3.87 0.22
N SER A 255 -11.83 -4.04 -0.88
CA SER A 255 -11.31 -3.97 -2.24
C SER A 255 -10.78 -2.58 -2.56
N THR A 256 -11.59 -1.56 -2.29
CA THR A 256 -11.23 -0.16 -2.52
C THR A 256 -9.99 0.24 -1.74
N LYS A 257 -9.90 -0.11 -0.44
CA LYS A 257 -8.72 0.18 0.39
C LYS A 257 -7.46 -0.51 -0.11
N LEU A 258 -7.54 -1.79 -0.43
CA LEU A 258 -6.36 -2.54 -0.88
C LEU A 258 -5.86 -2.04 -2.23
N ILE A 259 -6.75 -1.72 -3.16
CA ILE A 259 -6.38 -1.24 -4.50
C ILE A 259 -5.87 0.21 -4.44
N TRP A 260 -6.65 1.12 -3.87
CA TRP A 260 -6.35 2.55 -3.98
C TRP A 260 -5.39 3.06 -2.89
N THR A 261 -5.35 2.41 -1.72
CA THR A 261 -4.43 2.80 -0.64
C THR A 261 -3.16 1.95 -0.66
N VAL A 262 -3.29 0.62 -0.52
CA VAL A 262 -2.11 -0.25 -0.32
C VAL A 262 -1.36 -0.48 -1.63
N TRP A 263 -2.05 -0.86 -2.70
CA TRP A 263 -1.43 -1.18 -3.98
C TRP A 263 -0.85 0.06 -4.66
N TRP A 264 -1.57 1.19 -4.64
CA TRP A 264 -1.07 2.45 -5.20
C TRP A 264 0.17 2.97 -4.44
N ALA A 265 0.18 2.89 -3.11
CA ALA A 265 1.36 3.21 -2.31
C ALA A 265 2.54 2.25 -2.63
N GLY A 266 2.28 0.94 -2.69
CA GLY A 266 3.29 -0.07 -3.02
C GLY A 266 3.91 0.13 -4.40
N ILE A 267 3.12 0.57 -5.38
CA ILE A 267 3.56 0.94 -6.73
C ILE A 267 4.63 2.05 -6.68
N ILE A 268 4.40 3.13 -5.93
CA ILE A 268 5.34 4.25 -5.81
C ILE A 268 6.71 3.77 -5.28
N PHE A 269 6.72 3.00 -4.18
CA PHE A 269 7.97 2.55 -3.56
C PHE A 269 8.79 1.62 -4.47
N THR A 270 8.13 0.74 -5.21
CA THR A 270 8.84 -0.22 -6.08
C THR A 270 9.46 0.41 -7.33
N PHE A 271 8.91 1.50 -7.85
CA PHE A 271 9.39 2.11 -9.11
C PHE A 271 10.79 2.70 -8.97
N VAL A 272 11.09 3.28 -7.81
CA VAL A 272 12.42 3.81 -7.50
C VAL A 272 13.47 2.70 -7.52
N LEU A 273 13.11 1.49 -7.08
CA LEU A 273 14.05 0.40 -6.89
C LEU A 273 14.24 -0.46 -8.14
N VAL A 274 13.15 -1.02 -8.67
CA VAL A 274 13.19 -2.10 -9.67
C VAL A 274 12.36 -1.76 -10.91
N GLY A 275 12.05 -0.48 -11.13
CA GLY A 275 11.33 -0.02 -12.31
C GLY A 275 9.96 -0.69 -12.43
N ARG A 276 9.65 -1.32 -13.57
CA ARG A 276 8.32 -1.90 -13.87
C ARG A 276 8.07 -3.28 -13.22
N LEU A 277 8.60 -3.56 -12.04
CA LEU A 277 8.47 -4.88 -11.40
C LEU A 277 7.01 -5.30 -11.17
N TRP A 278 6.09 -4.36 -10.89
CA TRP A 278 4.66 -4.69 -10.81
C TRP A 278 4.09 -5.24 -12.12
N CYS A 279 4.58 -4.79 -13.27
CA CYS A 279 4.13 -5.29 -14.57
C CYS A 279 4.56 -6.74 -14.82
N PHE A 280 5.59 -7.23 -14.12
CA PHE A 280 5.99 -8.64 -14.14
C PHE A 280 4.97 -9.52 -13.42
N MET A 281 4.52 -9.10 -12.24
CA MET A 281 3.58 -9.86 -11.39
C MET A 281 2.10 -9.48 -11.60
N CYS A 282 1.81 -8.51 -12.46
CA CYS A 282 0.48 -7.98 -12.71
C CYS A 282 -0.52 -9.07 -13.14
N PRO A 283 -1.71 -9.16 -12.50
CA PRO A 283 -2.72 -10.15 -12.86
C PRO A 283 -3.25 -9.95 -14.29
N LEU A 284 -3.48 -8.72 -14.72
CA LEU A 284 -3.89 -8.42 -16.09
C LEU A 284 -2.82 -8.82 -17.12
N GLY A 285 -1.55 -8.62 -16.79
CA GLY A 285 -0.44 -9.05 -17.63
C GLY A 285 -0.32 -10.58 -17.72
N ALA A 286 -0.61 -11.29 -16.62
CA ALA A 286 -0.66 -12.74 -16.58
C ALA A 286 -1.77 -13.29 -17.47
N VAL A 287 -3.00 -12.78 -17.31
CA VAL A 287 -4.15 -13.15 -18.15
C VAL A 287 -3.85 -12.86 -19.62
N SER A 288 -3.33 -11.67 -19.91
CA SER A 288 -2.99 -11.26 -21.29
C SER A 288 -1.97 -12.21 -21.93
N GLU A 289 -0.93 -12.59 -21.20
CA GLU A 289 0.11 -13.47 -21.72
C GLU A 289 -0.36 -14.92 -21.86
N TRP A 290 -0.99 -15.46 -20.83
CA TRP A 290 -1.42 -16.86 -20.84
C TRP A 290 -2.48 -17.11 -21.91
N LEU A 291 -3.41 -16.16 -22.08
CA LEU A 291 -4.46 -16.27 -23.09
C LEU A 291 -3.90 -16.15 -24.52
N SER A 292 -3.01 -15.18 -24.77
CA SER A 292 -2.37 -15.02 -26.08
C SER A 292 -1.57 -16.26 -26.48
N ASN A 293 -0.89 -16.88 -25.50
CA ASN A 293 -0.18 -18.15 -25.71
C ASN A 293 -1.12 -19.34 -25.88
N ALA A 294 -2.23 -19.40 -25.13
CA ALA A 294 -3.21 -20.50 -25.25
C ALA A 294 -3.87 -20.53 -26.64
N VAL A 295 -4.12 -19.35 -27.23
CA VAL A 295 -4.73 -19.22 -28.57
C VAL A 295 -3.65 -19.17 -29.67
N ASN A 296 -2.36 -19.14 -29.34
CA ASN A 296 -1.26 -18.91 -30.27
C ASN A 296 -1.52 -17.71 -31.19
N ALA A 297 -1.97 -16.59 -30.62
CA ALA A 297 -2.26 -15.39 -31.39
C ALA A 297 -0.98 -14.90 -32.09
N THR A 298 -1.02 -14.77 -33.42
CA THR A 298 0.13 -14.35 -34.25
C THR A 298 -0.04 -12.96 -34.85
N LYS A 299 -1.24 -12.37 -34.75
CA LYS A 299 -1.52 -11.08 -35.36
C LYS A 299 -0.80 -9.97 -34.60
N ARG A 300 -0.13 -9.09 -35.35
CA ARG A 300 0.49 -7.88 -34.80
C ARG A 300 -0.49 -6.71 -34.80
N LEU A 301 -0.37 -5.86 -33.78
CA LEU A 301 -1.11 -4.59 -33.74
C LEU A 301 -0.71 -3.72 -34.95
N PRO A 302 -1.67 -3.12 -35.68
CA PRO A 302 -1.37 -2.32 -36.87
C PRO A 302 -0.48 -1.11 -36.52
N VAL A 303 0.41 -0.75 -37.45
CA VAL A 303 1.48 0.24 -37.22
C VAL A 303 0.96 1.58 -36.68
N ARG A 304 -0.21 2.03 -37.15
CA ARG A 304 -0.84 3.29 -36.71
C ARG A 304 -1.19 3.33 -35.22
N LEU A 305 -1.52 2.17 -34.63
CA LEU A 305 -1.87 2.03 -33.21
C LEU A 305 -0.66 1.70 -32.33
N ARG A 306 0.52 1.44 -32.92
CA ARG A 306 1.76 1.16 -32.17
C ARG A 306 2.42 2.47 -31.72
N ASN A 307 1.71 3.28 -30.95
CA ASN A 307 2.23 4.53 -30.42
C ASN A 307 1.97 4.65 -28.91
N VAL A 308 2.70 5.55 -28.24
CA VAL A 308 2.52 5.81 -26.80
C VAL A 308 1.28 6.69 -26.55
N TRP A 309 0.87 7.47 -27.56
CA TRP A 309 -0.27 8.37 -27.49
C TRP A 309 -1.58 7.66 -27.17
N LEU A 310 -1.78 6.43 -27.65
CA LEU A 310 -2.97 5.65 -27.34
C LEU A 310 -3.09 5.35 -25.84
N ALA A 311 -2.00 4.90 -25.21
CA ALA A 311 -1.97 4.66 -23.77
C ALA A 311 -2.18 5.96 -22.97
N ASN A 312 -1.57 7.07 -23.40
CA ASN A 312 -1.74 8.38 -22.76
C ASN A 312 -3.18 8.91 -22.86
N LEU A 313 -3.81 8.77 -24.03
CA LEU A 313 -5.21 9.13 -24.23
C LEU A 313 -6.12 8.30 -23.31
N LEU A 314 -5.91 6.98 -23.26
CA LEU A 314 -6.66 6.10 -22.38
C LEU A 314 -6.45 6.44 -20.90
N PHE A 315 -5.25 6.89 -20.52
CA PHE A 315 -4.99 7.37 -19.16
C PHE A 315 -5.74 8.66 -18.84
N ILE A 316 -5.79 9.63 -19.78
CA ILE A 316 -6.56 10.87 -19.60
C ILE A 316 -8.05 10.55 -19.46
N ILE A 317 -8.59 9.66 -20.30
CA ILE A 317 -9.98 9.20 -20.21
C ILE A 317 -10.22 8.50 -18.87
N LEU A 318 -9.33 7.59 -18.47
CA LEU A 318 -9.42 6.88 -17.19
C LEU A 318 -9.48 7.87 -16.01
N THR A 319 -8.59 8.86 -16.01
CA THR A 319 -8.51 9.88 -14.95
C THR A 319 -9.74 10.78 -14.95
N TRP A 320 -10.23 11.16 -16.13
CA TRP A 320 -11.46 11.95 -16.24
C TRP A 320 -12.66 11.17 -15.71
N VAL A 321 -12.78 9.88 -16.04
CA VAL A 321 -13.83 8.99 -15.51
C VAL A 321 -13.70 8.84 -13.98
N ASP A 322 -12.49 8.65 -13.47
CA ASP A 322 -12.22 8.53 -12.03
C ASP A 322 -12.69 9.76 -11.26
N ILE A 323 -12.34 10.96 -11.74
CA ILE A 323 -12.69 12.23 -11.09
C ILE A 323 -14.19 12.55 -11.23
N THR A 324 -14.78 12.33 -12.41
CA THR A 324 -16.19 12.69 -12.67
C THR A 324 -17.19 11.75 -12.02
N LEU A 325 -16.88 10.46 -11.94
CA LEU A 325 -17.77 9.46 -11.34
C LEU A 325 -17.41 9.13 -9.88
N GLY A 326 -16.27 9.61 -9.38
CA GLY A 326 -15.80 9.30 -8.04
C GLY A 326 -15.54 7.81 -7.84
N VAL A 327 -14.82 7.17 -8.76
CA VAL A 327 -14.64 5.70 -8.80
C VAL A 327 -14.04 5.17 -7.50
N VAL A 328 -13.17 5.94 -6.84
CA VAL A 328 -12.59 5.61 -5.53
C VAL A 328 -13.64 5.57 -4.41
N GLY A 329 -14.68 6.41 -4.46
CA GLY A 329 -15.71 6.48 -3.41
C GLY A 329 -16.74 5.35 -3.48
N ILE A 330 -16.96 4.80 -4.67
CA ILE A 330 -18.03 3.84 -4.95
C ILE A 330 -17.41 2.50 -5.39
N PRO A 331 -17.37 1.47 -4.51
CA PRO A 331 -16.72 0.19 -4.79
C PRO A 331 -17.26 -0.51 -6.04
N PHE A 332 -18.57 -0.45 -6.28
CA PHE A 332 -19.20 -0.96 -7.49
C PHE A 332 -18.56 -0.39 -8.77
N LEU A 333 -18.33 0.93 -8.83
CA LEU A 333 -17.68 1.56 -9.98
C LEU A 333 -16.23 1.11 -10.13
N THR A 334 -15.51 0.95 -9.02
CA THR A 334 -14.16 0.36 -9.02
C THR A 334 -14.19 -1.04 -9.62
N GLY A 335 -15.14 -1.90 -9.21
CA GLY A 335 -15.32 -3.23 -9.76
C GLY A 335 -15.60 -3.22 -11.26
N VAL A 336 -16.56 -2.39 -11.70
CA VAL A 336 -16.90 -2.22 -13.13
C VAL A 336 -15.68 -1.78 -13.93
N LEU A 337 -14.90 -0.82 -13.42
CA LEU A 337 -13.70 -0.32 -14.09
C LEU A 337 -12.69 -1.45 -14.34
N PHE A 338 -12.36 -2.23 -13.31
CA PHE A 338 -11.41 -3.32 -13.44
C PHE A 338 -11.94 -4.46 -14.32
N VAL A 339 -13.24 -4.75 -14.29
CA VAL A 339 -13.87 -5.70 -15.22
C VAL A 339 -13.73 -5.22 -16.66
N VAL A 340 -14.05 -3.96 -16.96
CA VAL A 340 -13.93 -3.40 -18.31
C VAL A 340 -12.48 -3.48 -18.82
N ILE A 341 -11.51 -3.09 -17.99
CA ILE A 341 -10.09 -3.19 -18.34
C ILE A 341 -9.68 -4.65 -18.58
N THR A 342 -10.16 -5.58 -17.76
CA THR A 342 -9.90 -7.02 -17.91
C THR A 342 -10.48 -7.55 -19.22
N VAL A 343 -11.71 -7.17 -19.57
CA VAL A 343 -12.36 -7.56 -20.83
C VAL A 343 -11.57 -7.04 -22.03
N ILE A 344 -11.09 -5.78 -21.99
CA ILE A 344 -10.26 -5.21 -23.05
C ILE A 344 -8.93 -5.98 -23.17
N ALA A 345 -8.29 -6.32 -22.04
CA ALA A 345 -7.06 -7.09 -22.02
C ALA A 345 -7.26 -8.48 -22.64
N VAL A 346 -8.33 -9.17 -22.25
CA VAL A 346 -8.74 -10.48 -22.79
C VAL A 346 -9.00 -10.39 -24.30
N ALA A 347 -9.86 -9.47 -24.73
CA ALA A 347 -10.20 -9.28 -26.15
C ALA A 347 -8.96 -8.99 -27.00
N THR A 348 -8.05 -8.15 -26.50
CA THR A 348 -6.79 -7.85 -27.18
C THR A 348 -5.91 -9.10 -27.29
N SER A 349 -5.80 -9.89 -26.23
CA SER A 349 -4.95 -11.09 -26.19
C SER A 349 -5.48 -12.26 -27.01
N LEU A 350 -6.79 -12.35 -27.25
CA LEU A 350 -7.37 -13.33 -28.17
C LEU A 350 -6.97 -13.06 -29.62
N ILE A 351 -6.80 -11.78 -29.99
CA ILE A 351 -6.55 -11.36 -31.36
C ILE A 351 -5.06 -11.16 -31.63
N TYR A 352 -4.33 -10.55 -30.70
CA TYR A 352 -2.97 -10.08 -30.89
C TYR A 352 -1.93 -10.88 -30.11
N GLU A 353 -0.73 -10.96 -30.67
CA GLU A 353 0.38 -11.73 -30.09
C GLU A 353 0.94 -11.10 -28.79
N ARG A 354 1.48 -11.96 -27.91
CA ARG A 354 2.21 -11.61 -26.68
C ARG A 354 1.45 -10.61 -25.78
N ARG A 355 2.16 -9.70 -25.10
CA ARG A 355 1.57 -8.68 -24.21
C ARG A 355 1.27 -7.37 -24.93
N THR A 356 0.54 -7.45 -26.05
CA THR A 356 0.13 -6.27 -26.84
C THR A 356 -0.67 -5.27 -26.00
N PHE A 357 -1.60 -5.77 -25.16
CA PHE A 357 -2.38 -4.92 -24.25
C PHE A 357 -1.47 -4.10 -23.33
N CYS A 358 -0.54 -4.77 -22.64
CA CYS A 358 0.35 -4.10 -21.68
C CYS A 358 1.28 -3.08 -22.35
N ARG A 359 1.67 -3.29 -23.62
CA ARG A 359 2.59 -2.39 -24.32
C ARG A 359 1.90 -1.13 -24.86
N TYR A 360 0.69 -1.23 -25.38
CA TYR A 360 0.06 -0.13 -26.14
C TYR A 360 -1.28 0.38 -25.58
N LEU A 361 -2.01 -0.45 -24.83
CA LEU A 361 -3.40 -0.16 -24.43
C LEU A 361 -3.56 0.03 -22.91
N CYS A 362 -2.65 -0.50 -22.10
CA CYS A 362 -2.72 -0.33 -20.64
C CYS A 362 -2.50 1.14 -20.27
N PRO A 363 -3.53 1.85 -19.74
CA PRO A 363 -3.43 3.28 -19.46
C PRO A 363 -2.38 3.59 -18.40
N ILE A 364 -2.33 2.76 -17.35
CA ILE A 364 -1.37 2.90 -16.25
C ILE A 364 0.04 2.49 -16.72
N GLY A 365 0.13 1.51 -17.63
CA GLY A 365 1.40 0.98 -18.13
C GLY A 365 2.30 2.06 -18.72
N GLY A 366 1.75 2.97 -19.54
CA GLY A 366 2.50 4.07 -20.15
C GLY A 366 3.26 4.91 -19.12
N ILE A 367 2.54 5.38 -18.09
CA ILE A 367 3.10 6.22 -17.02
C ILE A 367 4.11 5.47 -16.16
N ILE A 368 3.82 4.21 -15.83
CA ILE A 368 4.77 3.33 -15.12
C ILE A 368 6.08 3.19 -15.91
N GLY A 369 6.03 3.28 -17.25
CA GLY A 369 7.23 3.30 -18.10
C GLY A 369 8.10 4.51 -17.89
N ILE A 370 7.48 5.68 -17.79
CA ILE A 370 8.18 6.94 -17.52
C ILE A 370 8.82 6.87 -16.14
N TYR A 371 8.09 6.40 -15.11
CA TYR A 371 8.66 6.26 -13.77
C TYR A 371 9.80 5.23 -13.70
N SER A 372 9.73 4.15 -14.49
CA SER A 372 10.84 3.20 -14.57
C SER A 372 12.12 3.77 -15.20
N MET A 373 12.07 4.96 -15.81
CA MET A 373 13.29 5.67 -16.21
C MET A 373 14.08 6.21 -15.03
N PHE A 374 13.54 6.22 -13.81
CA PHE A 374 14.28 6.56 -12.59
C PHE A 374 14.78 5.34 -11.81
N SER A 375 14.58 4.12 -12.32
CA SER A 375 14.97 2.92 -11.59
C SER A 375 16.49 2.81 -11.42
N ALA A 376 16.91 2.37 -10.24
CA ALA A 376 18.33 2.11 -9.93
C ALA A 376 18.91 0.96 -10.76
N VAL A 377 18.08 0.04 -11.26
CA VAL A 377 18.51 -1.14 -12.02
C VAL A 377 18.20 -0.99 -13.51
N GLU A 378 19.10 -1.45 -14.37
CA GLU A 378 18.91 -1.54 -15.81
C GLU A 378 19.32 -2.87 -16.44
N LEU A 379 18.65 -3.21 -17.55
CA LEU A 379 18.95 -4.39 -18.34
C LEU A 379 19.56 -3.98 -19.69
N ARG A 380 20.75 -4.48 -20.00
CA ARG A 380 21.52 -4.15 -21.21
C ARG A 380 22.20 -5.37 -21.79
N SER A 381 22.76 -5.23 -23.00
CA SER A 381 23.73 -6.19 -23.51
C SER A 381 25.11 -5.89 -22.92
N LYS A 382 25.89 -6.92 -22.57
CA LYS A 382 27.29 -6.76 -22.13
C LYS A 382 28.14 -6.19 -23.26
N ASP A 383 28.08 -6.84 -24.44
CA ASP A 383 28.80 -6.39 -25.63
C ASP A 383 27.89 -6.37 -26.88
N CYS A 384 27.74 -5.20 -27.48
CA CYS A 384 26.98 -5.02 -28.71
C CYS A 384 27.60 -5.78 -29.91
N SER A 385 28.91 -6.03 -29.92
CA SER A 385 29.61 -6.75 -30.98
C SER A 385 29.18 -8.22 -31.06
N VAL A 386 29.08 -8.89 -29.91
CA VAL A 386 28.56 -10.26 -29.77
C VAL A 386 27.12 -10.33 -30.26
N CYS A 387 26.32 -9.33 -29.92
CA CYS A 387 24.97 -9.23 -30.44
C CYS A 387 24.95 -9.03 -31.96
N LYS A 388 25.81 -8.21 -32.56
CA LYS A 388 25.86 -8.02 -34.02
C LYS A 388 26.18 -9.32 -34.76
N GLY A 389 27.13 -10.12 -34.26
CA GLY A 389 27.48 -11.42 -34.84
C GLY A 389 26.45 -12.54 -34.62
N HIS A 390 25.45 -12.32 -33.77
CA HIS A 390 24.43 -13.32 -33.47
C HIS A 390 23.21 -13.19 -34.40
N ASN A 391 23.09 -14.03 -35.43
CA ASN A 391 21.99 -13.94 -36.41
C ASN A 391 20.60 -14.22 -35.79
N LYS A 392 20.48 -15.27 -34.97
CA LYS A 392 19.21 -15.66 -34.34
C LYS A 392 19.04 -14.91 -33.02
N LYS A 393 18.24 -13.85 -32.98
CA LYS A 393 18.00 -13.10 -31.73
C LYS A 393 17.06 -13.86 -30.79
N GLU A 394 17.57 -14.89 -30.12
CA GLU A 394 16.81 -15.76 -29.22
C GLU A 394 16.14 -14.98 -28.07
N CYS A 395 16.77 -13.91 -27.58
CA CYS A 395 16.17 -13.01 -26.58
C CYS A 395 14.85 -12.36 -27.04
N TYR A 396 14.61 -12.25 -28.35
CA TYR A 396 13.39 -11.68 -28.93
C TYR A 396 12.43 -12.75 -29.47
N VAL A 397 12.97 -13.83 -30.06
CA VAL A 397 12.19 -14.88 -30.72
C VAL A 397 11.80 -16.00 -29.75
N GLY A 398 12.66 -16.33 -28.78
CA GLY A 398 12.54 -17.49 -27.91
C GLY A 398 13.37 -18.70 -28.39
N ASN A 399 13.51 -19.68 -27.52
CA ASN A 399 14.12 -21.00 -27.78
C ASN A 399 13.55 -22.07 -26.81
N ASP A 400 14.17 -23.24 -26.72
CA ASP A 400 13.67 -24.33 -25.88
C ASP A 400 13.74 -24.03 -24.38
N ASN A 401 14.60 -23.08 -23.96
CA ASN A 401 14.77 -22.71 -22.56
C ASN A 401 13.75 -21.66 -22.08
N GLY A 402 13.08 -20.97 -23.00
CA GLY A 402 12.18 -19.87 -22.64
C GLY A 402 11.57 -19.16 -23.85
N ARG A 403 10.63 -18.27 -23.59
CA ARG A 403 9.90 -17.55 -24.64
C ARG A 403 10.67 -16.31 -25.08
N GLY A 404 10.33 -15.78 -26.25
CA GLY A 404 10.83 -14.48 -26.68
C GLY A 404 10.29 -13.36 -25.78
N CYS A 405 10.94 -12.19 -25.81
CA CYS A 405 10.50 -11.05 -25.01
C CYS A 405 9.00 -10.74 -25.19
N PRO A 406 8.18 -10.86 -24.12
CA PRO A 406 6.73 -10.68 -24.22
C PRO A 406 6.35 -9.22 -24.49
N MET A 407 7.24 -8.29 -24.17
CA MET A 407 7.08 -6.86 -24.41
C MET A 407 7.63 -6.41 -25.76
N PHE A 408 8.07 -7.29 -26.67
CA PHE A 408 8.66 -6.92 -27.98
C PHE A 408 9.94 -6.08 -27.90
N GLU A 409 10.68 -6.16 -26.80
CA GLU A 409 11.98 -5.47 -26.67
C GLU A 409 13.11 -6.32 -27.24
N LEU A 410 13.99 -5.67 -27.98
CA LEU A 410 15.21 -6.27 -28.53
C LEU A 410 16.41 -5.64 -27.83
N VAL A 411 17.02 -6.40 -26.92
CA VAL A 411 18.10 -5.94 -26.04
C VAL A 411 19.21 -5.10 -26.71
N PRO A 412 19.80 -5.49 -27.85
CA PRO A 412 20.86 -4.67 -28.48
C PRO A 412 20.38 -3.32 -29.05
N MET A 413 19.08 -3.10 -29.19
CA MET A 413 18.47 -1.85 -29.67
C MET A 413 17.81 -1.06 -28.53
N MET A 414 17.89 -1.55 -27.28
CA MET A 414 17.29 -0.87 -26.14
C MET A 414 18.14 0.31 -25.70
N ASP A 415 17.58 1.51 -25.81
CA ASP A 415 18.15 2.76 -25.29
C ASP A 415 17.69 3.05 -23.84
N SER A 416 16.55 2.49 -23.44
CA SER A 416 15.85 2.76 -22.20
C SER A 416 15.14 1.49 -21.69
N ASN A 417 14.75 1.48 -20.40
CA ASN A 417 13.99 0.37 -19.82
C ASN A 417 12.49 0.66 -19.74
N ASN A 418 12.05 1.73 -20.40
CA ASN A 418 10.68 2.22 -20.30
C ASN A 418 9.65 1.15 -20.68
N ALA A 419 9.97 0.21 -21.57
CA ALA A 419 9.09 -0.87 -22.01
C ALA A 419 9.37 -2.21 -21.32
N CYS A 420 10.59 -2.39 -20.79
CA CYS A 420 11.02 -3.63 -20.15
C CYS A 420 10.28 -3.84 -18.82
N ASN A 421 9.70 -5.02 -18.64
CA ASN A 421 9.04 -5.41 -17.38
C ASN A 421 9.91 -6.31 -16.50
N PHE A 422 11.20 -6.45 -16.80
CA PHE A 422 12.14 -7.30 -16.05
C PHE A 422 11.68 -8.76 -15.89
N CYS A 423 10.99 -9.33 -16.89
CA CYS A 423 10.53 -10.73 -16.85
C CYS A 423 11.63 -11.79 -16.91
N GLY A 424 12.85 -11.42 -17.32
CA GLY A 424 14.00 -12.33 -17.35
C GLY A 424 14.00 -13.35 -18.50
N GLU A 425 13.01 -13.35 -19.38
CA GLU A 425 12.96 -14.28 -20.54
C GLU A 425 14.18 -14.13 -21.46
N CYS A 426 14.70 -12.91 -21.64
CA CYS A 426 15.93 -12.68 -22.40
C CYS A 426 17.17 -13.30 -21.75
N ILE A 427 17.21 -13.46 -20.42
CA ILE A 427 18.30 -14.10 -19.67
C ILE A 427 18.23 -15.62 -19.86
N LYS A 428 17.03 -16.20 -19.82
CA LYS A 428 16.79 -17.64 -20.03
C LYS A 428 17.16 -18.09 -21.45
N THR A 429 16.87 -17.25 -22.44
CA THR A 429 16.95 -17.61 -23.86
C THR A 429 18.27 -17.24 -24.53
N CYS A 430 19.11 -16.40 -23.93
CA CYS A 430 20.35 -15.96 -24.60
C CYS A 430 21.44 -17.05 -24.57
N SER A 431 21.69 -17.73 -25.71
CA SER A 431 22.78 -18.71 -25.84
C SER A 431 24.20 -18.13 -25.72
N LYS A 432 24.35 -16.81 -25.83
CA LYS A 432 25.64 -16.10 -25.79
C LYS A 432 26.00 -15.52 -24.41
N ASP A 433 25.16 -15.73 -23.38
CA ASP A 433 25.29 -15.15 -22.04
C ASP A 433 25.66 -13.64 -22.03
N ASN A 434 25.09 -12.90 -22.98
CA ASN A 434 25.44 -11.52 -23.28
C ASN A 434 24.46 -10.50 -22.69
N ILE A 435 23.65 -10.92 -21.72
CA ILE A 435 22.71 -10.04 -21.01
C ILE A 435 23.32 -9.64 -19.68
N SER A 436 23.23 -8.35 -19.34
CA SER A 436 23.60 -7.82 -18.02
C SER A 436 22.41 -7.16 -17.37
N LEU A 437 22.28 -7.38 -16.06
CA LEU A 437 21.38 -6.65 -15.18
C LEU A 437 22.27 -5.87 -14.21
N ARG A 438 22.40 -4.56 -14.39
CA ARG A 438 23.37 -3.73 -13.67
C ARG A 438 22.70 -2.55 -12.99
N PHE A 439 23.35 -1.97 -11.99
CA PHE A 439 22.92 -0.69 -11.45
C PHE A 439 23.21 0.42 -12.46
N ARG A 440 22.30 1.38 -12.59
CA ARG A 440 22.55 2.59 -13.36
C ARG A 440 23.61 3.42 -12.65
N THR A 441 24.70 3.68 -13.34
CA THR A 441 25.61 4.77 -13.00
C THR A 441 24.92 6.08 -13.39
N CYS A 442 24.58 6.88 -12.38
CA CYS A 442 24.04 8.23 -12.55
C CYS A 442 24.98 9.14 -13.33
#